data_AF-A0A914N9K5-F1
#
_entry.id   AF-A0A914N9K5-F1
#
_cell.length_a   1.000
_cell.length_b   1.000
_cell.length_c   1.000
_cell.angle_alpha   90.00
_cell.angle_beta   90.00
_cell.angle_gamma   90.00
#
_symmetry.space_group_name_H-M   'P 1'
#
loop_
_entity.id
_entity.type
_entity.pdbx_description
1 polymer ?
#
loop_
_entity_poly.entity_id
_entity_poly.type
_entity_poly.pdbx_seq_one_letter_code
_entity_poly.pdbx_strand_id
1 'polypeptide(L)'
;MFLGQFTTSLPILYKTSTKCLPSLLSPLNLNLEFIRGRKRGRRKPSKAERLARLQRKEKKDAEKLEESQKRRLEELKKTKFAAMWPPRYDAEVEKDLPEVSQFNIFFKNEVKTIFHTISEALEFHRNLQLPSIYGKVDAPIKLRMELNMTTEKATKLIGASRQLVAIPFPFKHQEKRAIIAFAPNKELQDEALMAGAELALGPDSIKKILKGQFLIEDYDFCVAHEGMAREILPLRGVLKSRFPNKINGGIGNDLPAILEKFLSGSNLVVKPNAAYAEWGLAEPVVGRLDMPDEEIEANIITIISTLCQQRNPALGPFINRAALMTLPGKTFYSINVNEWLPVPTEVEIRKVEKKPKKKAKKEDDDEKELEELASWRLDPLHNIM
;
A
#
# COMPACT_ATOMS: atom_id res chain seq x y z
N MET A 1 -21.63 48.74 7.82
CA MET A 1 -22.14 49.88 7.02
C MET A 1 -21.81 49.58 5.58
N PHE A 2 -22.80 49.08 4.82
CA PHE A 2 -23.49 49.84 3.74
C PHE A 2 -22.51 50.24 2.61
N LEU A 3 -22.49 49.51 1.49
CA LEU A 3 -23.36 49.65 0.30
C LEU A 3 -23.08 50.93 -0.51
N GLY A 4 -23.06 50.79 -1.84
CA GLY A 4 -23.24 51.87 -2.82
C GLY A 4 -22.20 51.81 -3.93
N GLN A 5 -22.44 51.12 -5.05
CA GLN A 5 -23.25 51.56 -6.21
C GLN A 5 -23.03 53.03 -6.59
N PHE A 6 -22.49 53.28 -7.79
CA PHE A 6 -22.83 54.38 -8.70
C PHE A 6 -22.35 53.95 -10.09
N THR A 7 -23.18 53.40 -10.97
CA THR A 7 -24.09 54.07 -11.93
C THR A 7 -23.42 55.12 -12.83
N THR A 8 -23.58 54.87 -14.13
CA THR A 8 -23.89 55.83 -15.21
C THR A 8 -22.92 56.98 -15.47
N SER A 9 -22.37 57.03 -16.69
CA SER A 9 -22.79 57.97 -17.73
C SER A 9 -21.75 58.04 -18.86
N LEU A 10 -22.18 57.80 -20.10
CA LEU A 10 -21.48 58.29 -21.29
C LEU A 10 -21.48 59.82 -21.28
N PRO A 11 -20.46 60.47 -21.85
CA PRO A 11 -20.76 61.35 -22.99
C PRO A 11 -19.68 61.30 -24.10
N ILE A 12 -20.08 61.24 -25.37
CA ILE A 12 -20.17 62.39 -26.32
C ILE A 12 -18.93 62.49 -27.24
N LEU A 13 -19.22 62.20 -28.51
CA LEU A 13 -18.81 62.92 -29.73
C LEU A 13 -17.39 63.48 -29.84
N TYR A 14 -16.66 62.93 -30.80
CA TYR A 14 -15.90 63.78 -31.74
C TYR A 14 -16.40 63.54 -33.16
N LYS A 15 -17.00 64.58 -33.74
CA LYS A 15 -17.23 64.76 -35.17
C LYS A 15 -16.06 65.57 -35.73
N THR A 16 -15.39 65.06 -36.75
CA THR A 16 -14.76 65.82 -37.86
C THR A 16 -14.68 64.86 -39.04
N SER A 17 -15.58 64.92 -40.02
CA SER A 17 -15.56 65.80 -41.19
C SER A 17 -14.34 65.60 -42.08
N THR A 18 -14.55 64.98 -43.26
CA THR A 18 -14.13 65.37 -44.64
C THR A 18 -14.29 64.13 -45.52
N LYS A 19 -15.39 63.98 -46.26
CA LYS A 19 -15.57 64.36 -47.68
C LYS A 19 -14.60 63.65 -48.65
N CYS A 20 -15.24 62.85 -49.51
CA CYS A 20 -14.94 62.53 -50.92
C CYS A 20 -14.37 61.13 -51.27
N LEU A 21 -15.13 60.48 -52.17
CA LEU A 21 -14.87 59.33 -53.06
C LEU A 21 -15.18 57.92 -52.51
N PRO A 22 -15.62 56.96 -53.37
CA PRO A 22 -16.66 57.02 -54.39
C PRO A 22 -17.74 55.92 -54.19
N SER A 23 -18.90 56.12 -54.82
CA SER A 23 -20.10 55.28 -54.80
C SER A 23 -19.96 53.95 -55.55
N LEU A 24 -19.10 53.04 -55.08
CA LEU A 24 -18.93 51.68 -55.67
C LEU A 24 -18.93 50.53 -54.64
N LEU A 25 -19.50 50.76 -53.45
CA LEU A 25 -19.73 49.70 -52.46
C LEU A 25 -21.07 49.92 -51.75
N SER A 26 -22.17 49.91 -52.52
CA SER A 26 -23.48 49.55 -51.94
C SER A 26 -23.56 48.03 -51.90
N PRO A 27 -23.59 47.36 -50.73
CA PRO A 27 -23.88 45.95 -50.70
C PRO A 27 -25.31 45.75 -51.20
N LEU A 28 -25.45 45.07 -52.32
CA LEU A 28 -26.71 44.49 -52.79
C LEU A 28 -27.33 43.75 -51.60
N ASN A 29 -28.55 44.15 -51.21
CA ASN A 29 -29.41 43.36 -50.31
C ASN A 29 -29.78 42.05 -51.04
N LEU A 30 -28.85 41.11 -51.07
CA LEU A 30 -29.11 39.72 -51.39
C LEU A 30 -29.93 39.16 -50.23
N ASN A 31 -31.23 39.07 -50.45
CA ASN A 31 -32.12 38.22 -49.67
C ASN A 31 -31.60 36.78 -49.76
N LEU A 32 -30.70 36.41 -48.86
CA LEU A 32 -30.34 35.03 -48.59
C LEU A 32 -31.54 34.37 -47.92
N GLU A 33 -32.45 33.86 -48.73
CA GLU A 33 -33.43 32.89 -48.26
C GLU A 33 -32.64 31.73 -47.67
N PHE A 34 -32.71 31.57 -46.35
CA PHE A 34 -32.27 30.36 -45.69
C PHE A 34 -33.13 29.21 -46.20
N ILE A 35 -32.66 28.53 -47.26
CA ILE A 35 -33.19 27.25 -47.69
C ILE A 35 -32.90 26.29 -46.52
N ARG A 36 -33.86 26.17 -45.60
CA ARG A 36 -33.88 25.12 -44.58
C ARG A 36 -33.97 23.81 -45.36
N GLY A 37 -32.82 23.20 -45.61
CA GLY A 37 -32.73 21.89 -46.24
C GLY A 37 -33.73 20.95 -45.56
N ARG A 38 -34.69 20.43 -46.35
CA ARG A 38 -35.67 19.45 -45.87
C ARG A 38 -34.89 18.41 -45.07
N LYS A 39 -35.20 18.27 -43.78
CA LYS A 39 -34.67 17.20 -42.94
C LYS A 39 -35.01 15.90 -43.66
N ARG A 40 -34.06 15.35 -44.43
CA ARG A 40 -34.19 14.03 -45.06
C ARG A 40 -34.59 13.13 -43.91
N GLY A 41 -35.80 12.55 -43.98
CA GLY A 41 -36.36 11.74 -42.91
C GLY A 41 -35.42 10.58 -42.68
N ARG A 42 -34.50 10.72 -41.71
CA ARG A 42 -33.65 9.62 -41.29
C ARG A 42 -34.62 8.52 -40.86
N ARG A 43 -34.56 7.36 -41.53
CA ARG A 43 -35.34 6.18 -41.13
C ARG A 43 -35.16 6.04 -39.61
N LYS A 44 -36.27 5.95 -38.88
CA LYS A 44 -36.20 5.76 -37.44
C LYS A 44 -35.42 4.46 -37.23
N PRO A 45 -34.27 4.50 -36.52
CA PRO A 45 -33.45 3.30 -36.36
C PRO A 45 -34.30 2.24 -35.69
N SER A 46 -34.17 1.00 -36.19
CA SER A 46 -34.88 -0.15 -35.64
C SER A 46 -34.51 -0.32 -34.16
N LYS A 47 -35.35 -1.01 -33.38
CA LYS A 47 -35.04 -1.27 -31.96
C LYS A 47 -33.65 -1.91 -31.80
N ALA A 48 -33.29 -2.84 -32.70
CA ALA A 48 -31.98 -3.48 -32.73
C ALA A 48 -30.82 -2.49 -33.00
N GLU A 49 -30.98 -1.57 -33.95
CA GLU A 49 -29.96 -0.56 -34.27
C GLU A 49 -29.75 0.44 -33.12
N ARG A 50 -30.81 0.77 -32.37
CA ARG A 50 -30.71 1.61 -31.17
C ARG A 50 -29.93 0.91 -30.06
N LEU A 51 -30.19 -0.38 -29.82
CA LEU A 51 -29.47 -1.18 -28.83
C LEU A 51 -27.99 -1.33 -29.21
N ALA A 52 -27.68 -1.64 -30.46
CA ALA A 52 -26.30 -1.71 -30.96
C ALA A 52 -25.55 -0.38 -30.79
N ARG A 53 -26.24 0.75 -30.99
CA ARG A 53 -25.66 2.08 -30.79
C ARG A 53 -25.39 2.39 -29.31
N LEU A 54 -26.24 1.93 -28.39
CA LEU A 54 -26.02 2.07 -26.95
C LEU A 54 -24.83 1.21 -26.51
N GLN A 55 -24.79 -0.07 -26.90
CA GLN A 55 -23.66 -0.95 -26.60
C GLN A 55 -22.33 -0.41 -27.16
N ARG A 56 -22.33 0.18 -28.36
CA ARG A 56 -21.12 0.82 -28.91
C ARG A 56 -20.69 2.06 -28.15
N LYS A 57 -21.63 2.83 -27.57
CA LYS A 57 -21.30 3.95 -26.70
C LYS A 57 -20.75 3.46 -25.37
N GLU A 58 -21.41 2.50 -24.73
CA GLU A 58 -20.96 1.88 -23.48
C GLU A 58 -19.56 1.26 -23.62
N LYS A 59 -19.29 0.53 -24.71
CA LYS A 59 -17.95 0.01 -25.01
C LYS A 59 -16.91 1.12 -25.15
N LYS A 60 -17.22 2.19 -25.89
CA LYS A 60 -16.32 3.34 -26.06
C LYS A 60 -16.08 4.10 -24.76
N ASP A 61 -17.12 4.24 -23.94
CA ASP A 61 -17.04 4.93 -22.65
C ASP A 61 -16.26 4.07 -21.64
N ALA A 62 -16.42 2.74 -21.68
CA ALA A 62 -15.59 1.79 -20.94
C ALA A 62 -14.13 1.81 -21.40
N GLU A 63 -13.85 1.78 -22.70
CA GLU A 63 -12.49 1.90 -23.26
C GLU A 63 -11.80 3.20 -22.84
N LYS A 64 -12.51 4.34 -22.89
CA LYS A 64 -12.00 5.63 -22.41
C LYS A 64 -11.74 5.64 -20.91
N LEU A 65 -12.61 5.00 -20.13
CA LEU A 65 -12.44 4.88 -18.69
C LEU A 65 -11.20 4.04 -18.36
N GLU A 66 -11.02 2.90 -19.05
CA GLU A 66 -9.84 2.05 -18.93
C GLU A 66 -8.56 2.78 -19.34
N GLU A 67 -8.58 3.53 -20.44
CA GLU A 67 -7.43 4.30 -20.91
C GLU A 67 -7.07 5.41 -19.91
N SER A 68 -8.07 6.12 -19.39
CA SER A 68 -7.89 7.11 -18.32
C SER A 68 -7.30 6.49 -17.05
N GLN A 69 -7.79 5.32 -16.65
CA GLN A 69 -7.25 4.57 -15.51
C GLN A 69 -5.80 4.15 -15.75
N LYS A 70 -5.45 3.66 -16.94
CA LYS A 70 -4.06 3.28 -17.31
C LYS A 70 -3.13 4.49 -17.26
N ARG A 71 -3.52 5.63 -17.85
CA ARG A 71 -2.73 6.88 -17.81
C ARG A 71 -2.51 7.36 -16.37
N ARG A 72 -3.57 7.35 -15.55
CA ARG A 72 -3.47 7.70 -14.12
C ARG A 72 -2.53 6.76 -13.37
N LEU A 73 -2.56 5.46 -13.67
CA LEU A 73 -1.66 4.48 -13.07
C LEU A 73 -0.20 4.75 -13.47
N GLU A 74 0.07 5.07 -14.74
CA GLU A 74 1.41 5.41 -15.23
C GLU A 74 1.97 6.69 -14.60
N GLU A 75 1.15 7.72 -14.43
CA GLU A 75 1.52 8.95 -13.73
C GLU A 75 1.84 8.67 -12.25
N LEU A 76 1.02 7.85 -11.59
CA LEU A 76 1.26 7.40 -10.22
C LEU A 76 2.55 6.59 -10.10
N LYS A 77 2.85 5.73 -11.09
CA LYS A 77 4.11 4.98 -11.16
C LYS A 77 5.29 5.94 -11.22
N LYS A 78 5.30 6.90 -12.15
CA LYS A 78 6.40 7.86 -12.31
C LYS A 78 6.61 8.73 -11.06
N THR A 79 5.54 9.31 -10.54
CA THR A 79 5.60 10.29 -9.44
C THR A 79 5.94 9.64 -8.10
N LYS A 80 5.30 8.52 -7.74
CA LYS A 80 5.54 7.87 -6.44
C LYS A 80 6.83 7.07 -6.41
N PHE A 81 7.26 6.51 -7.54
CA PHE A 81 8.51 5.73 -7.60
C PHE A 81 9.73 6.64 -7.54
N ALA A 82 9.75 7.73 -8.32
CA ALA A 82 10.84 8.70 -8.28
C ALA A 82 10.94 9.42 -6.93
N ALA A 83 9.83 9.53 -6.18
CA ALA A 83 9.80 10.11 -4.85
C ALA A 83 10.24 9.15 -3.73
N MET A 84 10.33 7.84 -3.98
CA MET A 84 10.72 6.88 -2.95
C MET A 84 12.24 6.70 -2.91
N TRP A 85 12.80 7.04 -1.76
CA TRP A 85 14.21 6.83 -1.45
C TRP A 85 14.35 5.75 -0.38
N PRO A 86 15.23 4.75 -0.54
CA PRO A 86 16.03 4.41 -1.73
C PRO A 86 15.21 3.94 -2.94
N PRO A 87 15.73 4.11 -4.18
CA PRO A 87 15.07 3.62 -5.39
C PRO A 87 14.97 2.09 -5.37
N ARG A 88 13.89 1.51 -5.91
CA ARG A 88 13.67 0.05 -5.94
C ARG A 88 14.87 -0.69 -6.52
N TYR A 89 15.14 -1.86 -5.96
CA TYR A 89 16.10 -2.79 -6.53
C TYR A 89 15.48 -3.62 -7.64
N ASP A 90 16.08 -3.57 -8.83
CA ASP A 90 15.71 -4.38 -9.97
C ASP A 90 16.91 -5.19 -10.44
N ALA A 91 16.97 -6.45 -9.99
CA ALA A 91 18.07 -7.36 -10.28
C ALA A 91 18.28 -7.59 -11.78
N GLU A 92 17.24 -7.44 -12.62
CA GLU A 92 17.33 -7.60 -14.08
C GLU A 92 18.11 -6.49 -14.76
N VAL A 93 17.98 -5.25 -14.26
CA VAL A 93 18.69 -4.08 -14.82
C VAL A 93 20.19 -4.17 -14.49
N GLU A 94 20.52 -4.74 -13.33
CA GLU A 94 21.89 -4.85 -12.86
C GLU A 94 22.63 -6.09 -13.39
N LYS A 95 21.99 -7.02 -14.14
CA LYS A 95 22.63 -8.26 -14.62
C LYS A 95 23.93 -8.01 -15.39
N ASP A 96 23.88 -7.04 -16.29
CA ASP A 96 24.97 -6.71 -17.22
C ASP A 96 26.01 -5.77 -16.63
N LEU A 97 25.79 -5.24 -15.41
CA LEU A 97 26.72 -4.33 -14.76
C LEU A 97 27.90 -5.07 -14.12
N PRO A 98 29.09 -4.45 -14.05
CA PRO A 98 30.21 -4.99 -13.30
C PRO A 98 29.92 -5.01 -11.79
N GLU A 99 30.45 -6.00 -11.10
CA GLU A 99 30.34 -6.13 -9.63
C GLU A 99 31.25 -5.15 -8.88
N VAL A 100 32.45 -4.94 -9.42
CA VAL A 100 33.43 -3.98 -8.90
C VAL A 100 33.79 -3.02 -10.02
N SER A 101 33.78 -1.72 -9.71
CA SER A 101 34.29 -0.72 -10.64
C SER A 101 35.79 -0.92 -10.87
N GLN A 102 36.25 -0.74 -12.10
CA GLN A 102 37.67 -0.69 -12.42
C GLN A 102 38.35 0.57 -11.86
N PHE A 103 37.57 1.61 -11.56
CA PHE A 103 38.04 2.89 -11.07
C PHE A 103 37.62 3.14 -9.62
N ASN A 104 38.43 3.89 -8.89
CA ASN A 104 38.14 4.30 -7.50
C ASN A 104 36.95 5.27 -7.39
N ILE A 105 36.66 6.01 -8.46
CA ILE A 105 35.52 6.93 -8.55
C ILE A 105 34.61 6.41 -9.65
N PHE A 106 33.36 6.14 -9.29
CA PHE A 106 32.35 5.62 -10.21
C PHE A 106 30.97 6.13 -9.83
N PHE A 107 30.06 6.14 -10.80
CA PHE A 107 28.67 6.45 -10.51
C PHE A 107 27.98 5.21 -9.95
N LYS A 108 27.17 5.40 -8.90
CA LYS A 108 26.45 4.31 -8.23
C LYS A 108 25.55 3.48 -9.18
N ASN A 109 25.12 4.06 -10.30
CA ASN A 109 24.26 3.42 -11.28
C ASN A 109 25.02 2.54 -12.29
N GLU A 110 26.35 2.62 -12.33
CA GLU A 110 27.20 1.90 -13.30
C GLU A 110 27.77 0.59 -12.73
N VAL A 111 27.51 0.32 -11.46
CA VAL A 111 28.03 -0.86 -10.74
C VAL A 111 26.86 -1.55 -10.07
N LYS A 112 26.95 -2.88 -9.95
CA LYS A 112 25.98 -3.66 -9.17
C LYS A 112 25.91 -3.16 -7.74
N THR A 113 24.73 -3.29 -7.15
CA THR A 113 24.53 -3.00 -5.74
C THR A 113 25.38 -3.95 -4.88
N ILE A 114 26.24 -3.35 -4.06
CA ILE A 114 27.10 -4.08 -3.14
C ILE A 114 26.28 -4.42 -1.89
N PHE A 115 26.30 -5.70 -1.52
CA PHE A 115 25.70 -6.18 -0.29
C PHE A 115 26.77 -6.28 0.78
N HIS A 116 26.58 -5.54 1.87
CA HIS A 116 27.47 -5.52 3.02
C HIS A 116 27.03 -6.52 4.09
N THR A 117 27.96 -6.89 4.96
CA THR A 117 27.65 -7.55 6.22
C THR A 117 26.95 -6.57 7.18
N ILE A 118 26.28 -7.09 8.21
CA ILE A 118 25.60 -6.23 9.20
C ILE A 118 26.61 -5.35 9.93
N SER A 119 27.72 -5.94 10.39
CA SER A 119 28.78 -5.22 11.11
C SER A 119 29.36 -4.07 10.30
N GLU A 120 29.76 -4.32 9.04
CA GLU A 120 30.26 -3.27 8.14
C GLU A 120 29.24 -2.15 7.94
N ALA A 121 27.98 -2.52 7.68
CA ALA A 121 26.91 -1.54 7.47
C ALA A 121 26.66 -0.70 8.72
N LEU A 122 26.75 -1.29 9.92
CA LEU A 122 26.64 -0.59 11.20
C LEU A 122 27.83 0.33 11.45
N GLU A 123 29.06 -0.11 11.17
CA GLU A 123 30.25 0.73 11.28
C GLU A 123 30.16 1.96 10.37
N PHE A 124 29.71 1.81 9.13
CA PHE A 124 29.50 2.95 8.24
C PHE A 124 28.45 3.92 8.80
N HIS A 125 27.36 3.40 9.37
CA HIS A 125 26.36 4.25 10.01
C HIS A 125 26.90 4.95 11.26
N ARG A 126 27.69 4.26 12.10
CA ARG A 126 28.35 4.87 13.28
C ARG A 126 29.29 6.00 12.88
N ASN A 127 30.08 5.81 11.82
CA ASN A 127 30.98 6.83 11.28
C ASN A 127 30.21 8.06 10.78
N LEU A 128 29.07 7.87 10.11
CA LEU A 128 28.23 8.97 9.66
C LEU A 128 27.55 9.71 10.81
N GLN A 129 27.20 9.01 11.89
CA GLN A 129 26.50 9.60 13.04
C GLN A 129 27.41 10.27 14.07
N LEU A 130 28.72 10.33 13.81
CA LEU A 130 29.67 11.05 14.64
C LEU A 130 29.23 12.51 14.88
N PRO A 131 29.60 13.09 16.04
CA PRO A 131 29.22 14.46 16.41
C PRO A 131 29.54 15.51 15.33
N SER A 132 30.61 15.31 14.57
CA SER A 132 31.07 16.23 13.52
C SER A 132 30.20 16.23 12.26
N ILE A 133 29.38 15.21 12.02
CA ILE A 133 28.59 15.05 10.79
C ILE A 133 27.10 15.26 11.07
N TYR A 134 26.46 14.28 11.72
CA TYR A 134 25.02 14.31 11.99
C TYR A 134 24.67 14.58 13.45
N GLY A 135 25.62 14.42 14.38
CA GLY A 135 25.40 14.85 15.76
C GLY A 135 24.54 13.92 16.62
N LYS A 136 24.28 12.68 16.18
CA LYS A 136 23.35 11.76 16.84
C LYS A 136 23.91 10.34 16.94
N VAL A 137 24.76 10.12 17.94
CA VAL A 137 25.40 8.83 18.22
C VAL A 137 24.35 7.72 18.44
N ASP A 138 23.30 8.03 19.22
CA ASP A 138 22.21 7.10 19.54
C ASP A 138 21.05 7.14 18.51
N ALA A 139 21.39 7.13 17.21
CA ALA A 139 20.37 7.18 16.17
C ALA A 139 19.60 5.84 16.06
N PRO A 140 18.27 5.88 15.85
CA PRO A 140 17.49 4.68 15.60
C PRO A 140 17.80 4.10 14.21
N ILE A 141 17.95 2.78 14.16
CA ILE A 141 18.22 2.02 12.94
C ILE A 141 16.91 1.47 12.40
N LYS A 142 16.59 1.82 11.15
CA LYS A 142 15.48 1.28 10.38
C LYS A 142 15.99 0.25 9.39
N LEU A 143 15.30 -0.87 9.30
CA LEU A 143 15.50 -1.87 8.28
C LEU A 143 14.42 -1.69 7.22
N ARG A 144 14.80 -1.19 6.06
CA ARG A 144 13.89 -1.12 4.91
C ARG A 144 13.97 -2.41 4.12
N MET A 145 12.86 -3.12 4.04
CA MET A 145 12.73 -4.35 3.25
C MET A 145 11.78 -4.11 2.08
N GLU A 146 12.24 -4.49 0.90
CA GLU A 146 11.46 -4.54 -0.32
C GLU A 146 10.88 -5.93 -0.46
N LEU A 147 9.56 -6.01 -0.51
CA LEU A 147 8.82 -7.25 -0.44
C LEU A 147 8.14 -7.56 -1.77
N ASN A 148 8.12 -8.83 -2.11
CA ASN A 148 7.32 -9.37 -3.20
C ASN A 148 5.96 -9.85 -2.64
N MET A 149 4.90 -9.12 -2.93
CA MET A 149 3.55 -9.31 -2.39
C MET A 149 2.71 -10.32 -3.19
N THR A 150 3.31 -10.98 -4.18
CA THR A 150 2.64 -12.03 -4.95
C THR A 150 2.32 -13.26 -4.07
N THR A 151 1.15 -13.86 -4.27
CA THR A 151 0.79 -15.13 -3.63
C THR A 151 0.63 -16.24 -4.66
N GLU A 152 0.24 -17.44 -4.24
CA GLU A 152 -0.09 -18.56 -5.14
C GLU A 152 -1.13 -18.21 -6.21
N LYS A 153 -2.00 -17.22 -5.94
CA LYS A 153 -2.97 -16.72 -6.90
C LYS A 153 -2.58 -15.32 -7.34
N ALA A 154 -2.41 -15.11 -8.65
CA ALA A 154 -2.13 -13.79 -9.22
C ALA A 154 -3.19 -12.73 -8.82
N THR A 155 -4.44 -13.14 -8.63
CA THR A 155 -5.53 -12.25 -8.23
C THR A 155 -5.56 -11.89 -6.75
N LYS A 156 -4.86 -12.64 -5.89
CA LYS A 156 -4.84 -12.40 -4.44
C LYS A 156 -3.43 -11.96 -4.06
N LEU A 157 -3.26 -10.68 -3.78
CA LEU A 157 -1.99 -10.15 -3.29
C LEU A 157 -2.02 -10.08 -1.76
N ILE A 158 -0.84 -10.03 -1.15
CA ILE A 158 -0.73 -9.83 0.29
C ILE A 158 -1.29 -8.43 0.62
N GLY A 159 -2.21 -8.37 1.57
CA GLY A 159 -2.82 -7.11 2.00
C GLY A 159 -1.88 -6.29 2.89
N ALA A 160 -2.22 -5.02 3.08
CA ALA A 160 -1.54 -4.21 4.11
C ALA A 160 -1.73 -4.86 5.49
N SER A 161 -0.63 -5.07 6.20
CA SER A 161 -0.65 -5.68 7.52
C SER A 161 0.15 -4.82 8.50
N ARG A 162 -0.33 -4.77 9.74
CA ARG A 162 0.40 -4.18 10.86
C ARG A 162 0.49 -5.24 11.94
N GLN A 163 1.70 -5.66 12.24
CA GLN A 163 1.99 -6.65 13.24
C GLN A 163 3.05 -6.11 14.18
N LEU A 164 2.96 -6.48 15.45
CA LEU A 164 4.01 -6.18 16.41
C LEU A 164 4.85 -7.42 16.64
N VAL A 165 6.16 -7.29 16.51
CA VAL A 165 7.13 -8.38 16.67
C VAL A 165 7.80 -8.24 18.02
N ALA A 166 7.82 -9.32 18.80
CA ALA A 166 8.60 -9.38 20.03
C ALA A 166 10.07 -9.52 19.62
N ILE A 167 10.90 -8.60 20.09
CA ILE A 167 12.32 -8.55 19.78
C ILE A 167 13.07 -9.15 20.96
N PRO A 168 14.11 -9.99 20.74
CA PRO A 168 14.88 -10.59 21.83
C PRO A 168 15.64 -9.54 22.65
N PHE A 169 16.22 -8.53 22.00
CA PHE A 169 16.91 -7.43 22.66
C PHE A 169 16.10 -6.14 22.54
N PRO A 170 15.30 -5.81 23.57
CA PRO A 170 14.44 -4.64 23.54
C PRO A 170 15.25 -3.36 23.68
N PHE A 171 14.83 -2.33 22.96
CA PHE A 171 15.43 -0.98 23.04
C PHE A 171 14.37 0.05 23.37
N LYS A 172 14.82 1.19 23.92
CA LYS A 172 13.92 2.29 24.28
C LYS A 172 13.33 2.91 23.01
N HIS A 173 12.01 2.81 22.84
CA HIS A 173 11.29 3.60 21.84
C HIS A 173 11.17 5.04 22.35
N GLN A 174 11.34 6.04 21.48
CA GLN A 174 11.11 7.45 21.85
C GLN A 174 9.61 7.78 21.98
N GLU A 175 8.75 6.87 21.53
CA GLU A 175 7.29 6.97 21.58
C GLU A 175 6.77 6.29 22.84
N LYS A 176 6.04 7.03 23.68
CA LYS A 176 5.24 6.43 24.76
C LYS A 176 4.07 5.69 24.13
N ARG A 177 3.87 4.42 24.49
CA ARG A 177 2.77 3.59 24.00
C ARG A 177 1.75 3.41 25.10
N ALA A 178 0.57 3.97 24.92
CA ALA A 178 -0.56 3.82 25.83
C ALA A 178 -1.30 2.50 25.53
N ILE A 179 -1.41 1.60 26.53
CA ILE A 179 -1.97 0.26 26.35
C ILE A 179 -3.16 0.03 27.28
N ILE A 180 -4.28 -0.42 26.71
CA ILE A 180 -5.45 -0.90 27.44
C ILE A 180 -5.43 -2.43 27.49
N ALA A 181 -5.58 -3.00 28.68
CA ALA A 181 -5.73 -4.44 28.88
C ALA A 181 -7.18 -4.80 29.23
N PHE A 182 -7.76 -5.79 28.55
CA PHE A 182 -9.07 -6.34 28.87
C PHE A 182 -8.92 -7.67 29.60
N ALA A 183 -9.42 -7.76 30.83
CA ALA A 183 -9.31 -8.94 31.66
C ALA A 183 -10.63 -9.21 32.43
N PRO A 184 -11.05 -10.48 32.57
CA PRO A 184 -12.35 -10.80 33.17
C PRO A 184 -12.34 -10.67 34.69
N ASN A 185 -11.25 -11.13 35.32
CA ASN A 185 -11.08 -11.15 36.78
C ASN A 185 -10.33 -9.90 37.25
N LYS A 186 -10.60 -9.44 38.47
CA LYS A 186 -9.90 -8.30 39.08
C LYS A 186 -8.42 -8.60 39.33
N GLU A 187 -8.09 -9.83 39.74
CA GLU A 187 -6.69 -10.25 39.94
C GLU A 187 -5.86 -10.09 38.67
N LEU A 188 -6.38 -10.55 37.52
CA LEU A 188 -5.74 -10.39 36.22
C LEU A 188 -5.67 -8.92 35.75
N GLN A 189 -6.58 -8.06 36.23
CA GLN A 189 -6.52 -6.62 35.98
C GLN A 189 -5.37 -5.98 36.75
N ASP A 190 -5.19 -6.36 38.03
CA ASP A 190 -4.09 -5.89 38.86
C ASP A 190 -2.73 -6.37 38.32
N GLU A 191 -2.64 -7.62 37.85
CA GLU A 191 -1.46 -8.14 37.16
C GLU A 191 -1.13 -7.35 35.89
N ALA A 192 -2.15 -7.00 35.09
CA ALA A 192 -1.95 -6.20 33.88
C ALA A 192 -1.45 -4.78 34.20
N LEU A 193 -1.96 -4.16 35.27
CA LEU A 193 -1.49 -2.84 35.74
C LEU A 193 -0.04 -2.92 36.23
N MET A 194 0.31 -3.96 36.99
CA MET A 194 1.69 -4.18 37.45
C MET A 194 2.66 -4.42 36.28
N ALA A 195 2.21 -5.09 35.22
CA ALA A 195 2.98 -5.33 34.00
C ALA A 195 3.12 -4.08 33.09
N GLY A 196 2.58 -2.93 33.49
CA GLY A 196 2.74 -1.66 32.78
C GLY A 196 1.62 -1.32 31.80
N ALA A 197 0.43 -1.94 31.92
CA ALA A 197 -0.77 -1.42 31.26
C ALA A 197 -1.18 -0.09 31.90
N GLU A 198 -1.63 0.87 31.09
CA GLU A 198 -2.10 2.16 31.60
C GLU A 198 -3.50 2.04 32.20
N LEU A 199 -4.32 1.15 31.63
CA LEU A 199 -5.67 0.90 32.10
C LEU A 199 -6.05 -0.56 31.92
N ALA A 200 -6.58 -1.17 32.98
CA ALA A 200 -7.18 -2.50 32.94
C ALA A 200 -8.71 -2.41 33.02
N LEU A 201 -9.41 -3.10 32.12
CA LEU A 201 -10.86 -3.01 31.93
C LEU A 201 -11.53 -4.38 32.00
N GLY A 202 -12.65 -4.44 32.72
CA GLY A 202 -13.52 -5.61 32.79
C GLY A 202 -14.73 -5.57 31.83
N PRO A 203 -15.61 -6.60 31.88
CA PRO A 203 -16.83 -6.71 31.06
C PRO A 203 -17.72 -5.48 31.09
N ASP A 204 -17.93 -4.89 32.27
CA ASP A 204 -18.88 -3.78 32.45
C ASP A 204 -18.45 -2.51 31.72
N SER A 205 -17.14 -2.34 31.51
CA SER A 205 -16.57 -1.19 30.81
C SER A 205 -16.89 -1.21 29.32
N ILE A 206 -17.12 -2.38 28.72
CA ILE A 206 -17.41 -2.53 27.28
C ILE A 206 -18.65 -1.71 26.88
N LYS A 207 -19.70 -1.74 27.71
CA LYS A 207 -20.93 -0.96 27.47
C LYS A 207 -20.70 0.56 27.58
N LYS A 208 -19.81 0.98 28.48
CA LYS A 208 -19.45 2.40 28.65
C LYS A 208 -18.63 2.92 27.47
N ILE A 209 -17.72 2.09 26.95
CA ILE A 209 -16.92 2.38 25.75
C ILE A 209 -17.83 2.52 24.52
N LEU A 210 -18.80 1.61 24.34
CA LEU A 210 -19.78 1.70 23.24
C LEU A 210 -20.62 2.97 23.28
N LYS A 211 -20.93 3.47 24.47
CA LYS A 211 -21.66 4.75 24.67
C LYS A 211 -20.78 5.99 24.43
N GLY A 212 -19.49 5.82 24.16
CA GLY A 212 -18.55 6.92 23.93
C GLY A 212 -18.13 7.66 25.20
N GLN A 213 -18.27 7.04 26.39
CA GLN A 213 -17.83 7.66 27.65
C GLN A 213 -16.29 7.63 27.83
N PHE A 214 -15.59 6.85 27.00
CA PHE A 214 -14.14 6.71 27.04
C PHE A 214 -13.51 7.30 25.78
N LEU A 215 -12.48 8.13 25.98
CA LEU A 215 -11.61 8.63 24.91
C LEU A 215 -10.59 7.53 24.55
N ILE A 216 -10.99 6.64 23.65
CA ILE A 216 -10.12 5.55 23.17
C ILE A 216 -9.05 6.07 22.23
N GLU A 217 -9.23 7.28 21.68
CA GLU A 217 -8.32 7.85 20.70
C GLU A 217 -6.92 8.08 21.25
N ASP A 218 -6.80 8.34 22.56
CA ASP A 218 -5.54 8.58 23.27
C ASP A 218 -4.69 7.31 23.45
N TYR A 219 -5.27 6.12 23.25
CA TYR A 219 -4.60 4.83 23.46
C TYR A 219 -4.15 4.18 22.15
N ASP A 220 -2.89 3.77 22.06
CA ASP A 220 -2.33 3.22 20.83
C ASP A 220 -2.72 1.75 20.61
N PHE A 221 -2.69 0.95 21.67
CA PHE A 221 -2.86 -0.50 21.59
C PHE A 221 -3.88 -1.03 22.60
N CYS A 222 -4.56 -2.10 22.20
CA CYS A 222 -5.46 -2.84 23.07
C CYS A 222 -5.03 -4.31 23.10
N VAL A 223 -5.00 -4.89 24.29
CA VAL A 223 -4.66 -6.28 24.58
C VAL A 223 -5.82 -6.91 25.34
N ALA A 224 -6.08 -8.20 25.13
CA ALA A 224 -7.14 -8.91 25.82
C ALA A 224 -6.72 -10.31 26.28
N HIS A 225 -7.24 -10.73 27.43
CA HIS A 225 -7.19 -12.11 27.87
C HIS A 225 -8.11 -13.00 27.00
N GLU A 226 -7.78 -14.28 26.82
CA GLU A 226 -8.58 -15.21 26.01
C GLU A 226 -10.03 -15.32 26.50
N GLY A 227 -10.24 -15.29 27.82
CA GLY A 227 -11.58 -15.28 28.43
C GLY A 227 -12.45 -14.08 28.04
N MET A 228 -11.85 -12.93 27.71
CA MET A 228 -12.56 -11.71 27.29
C MET A 228 -12.79 -11.63 25.78
N ALA A 229 -12.20 -12.54 24.99
CA ALA A 229 -12.20 -12.45 23.53
C ALA A 229 -13.60 -12.42 22.90
N ARG A 230 -14.59 -13.06 23.53
CA ARG A 230 -15.99 -13.05 23.06
C ARG A 230 -16.71 -11.74 23.39
N GLU A 231 -16.41 -11.16 24.55
CA GLU A 231 -17.12 -10.00 25.06
C GLU A 231 -16.68 -8.71 24.38
N ILE A 232 -15.43 -8.64 23.92
CA ILE A 232 -14.87 -7.46 23.23
C ILE A 232 -15.34 -7.32 21.78
N LEU A 233 -15.95 -8.35 21.17
CA LEU A 233 -16.37 -8.33 19.76
C LEU A 233 -17.21 -7.11 19.34
N PRO A 234 -18.15 -6.60 20.17
CA PRO A 234 -18.90 -5.39 19.85
C PRO A 234 -18.02 -4.14 19.67
N LEU A 235 -16.83 -4.11 20.29
CA LEU A 235 -15.88 -3.00 20.18
C LEU A 235 -15.12 -2.98 18.85
N ARG A 236 -15.26 -4.00 18.00
CA ARG A 236 -14.54 -4.09 16.71
C ARG A 236 -14.76 -2.88 15.82
N GLY A 237 -15.99 -2.34 15.78
CA GLY A 237 -16.31 -1.14 15.00
C GLY A 237 -15.67 0.15 15.57
N VAL A 238 -15.47 0.19 16.89
CA VAL A 238 -14.91 1.35 17.60
C VAL A 238 -13.38 1.34 17.54
N LEU A 239 -12.76 0.20 17.86
CA LEU A 239 -11.30 0.05 17.91
C LEU A 239 -10.64 -0.03 16.52
N LYS A 240 -11.39 -0.44 15.48
CA LYS A 240 -10.92 -0.59 14.10
C LYS A 240 -9.60 -1.39 14.03
N SER A 241 -8.48 -0.75 13.70
CA SER A 241 -7.15 -1.37 13.57
C SER A 241 -6.48 -1.69 14.91
N ARG A 242 -6.93 -1.09 16.02
CA ARG A 242 -6.41 -1.32 17.37
C ARG A 242 -7.04 -2.56 18.03
N PHE A 243 -8.03 -3.17 17.38
CA PHE A 243 -8.74 -4.33 17.90
C PHE A 243 -7.75 -5.50 18.11
N PRO A 244 -7.71 -6.10 19.32
CA PRO A 244 -6.81 -7.21 19.61
C PRO A 244 -7.19 -8.42 18.77
N ASN A 245 -6.22 -9.00 18.07
CA ASN A 245 -6.40 -10.19 17.24
C ASN A 245 -5.38 -11.26 17.65
N LYS A 246 -5.76 -12.54 17.51
CA LYS A 246 -4.81 -13.66 17.67
C LYS A 246 -3.63 -13.56 16.69
N ILE A 247 -3.90 -13.11 15.45
CA ILE A 247 -2.86 -12.91 14.41
C ILE A 247 -1.85 -11.83 14.82
N ASN A 248 -2.32 -10.75 15.44
CA ASN A 248 -1.45 -9.67 15.91
C ASN A 248 -0.76 -10.02 17.25
N GLY A 249 -1.13 -11.15 17.87
CA GLY A 249 -0.70 -11.52 19.22
C GLY A 249 -1.27 -10.64 20.32
N GLY A 250 -2.40 -9.95 20.06
CA GLY A 250 -3.08 -9.09 21.05
C GLY A 250 -4.06 -9.85 21.95
N ILE A 251 -4.22 -11.16 21.75
CA ILE A 251 -5.04 -12.05 22.58
C ILE A 251 -4.20 -13.24 23.03
N GLY A 252 -4.21 -13.55 24.32
CA GLY A 252 -3.63 -14.77 24.86
C GLY A 252 -3.97 -14.96 26.35
N ASN A 253 -3.41 -16.00 26.96
CA ASN A 253 -3.66 -16.33 28.36
C ASN A 253 -2.72 -15.53 29.28
N ASP A 254 -1.46 -15.38 28.90
CA ASP A 254 -0.47 -14.65 29.69
C ASP A 254 -0.47 -13.16 29.32
N LEU A 255 -1.26 -12.38 30.07
CA LEU A 255 -1.34 -10.92 29.91
C LEU A 255 0.02 -10.22 30.05
N PRO A 256 0.87 -10.53 31.06
CA PRO A 256 2.15 -9.86 31.25
C PRO A 256 3.09 -10.01 30.04
N ALA A 257 3.23 -11.23 29.52
CA ALA A 257 4.09 -11.50 28.36
C ALA A 257 3.62 -10.77 27.10
N ILE A 258 2.30 -10.64 26.92
CA ILE A 258 1.75 -9.87 25.81
C ILE A 258 2.03 -8.38 26.02
N LEU A 259 1.84 -7.85 27.22
CA LEU A 259 2.11 -6.44 27.52
C LEU A 259 3.58 -6.09 27.29
N GLU A 260 4.53 -6.93 27.72
CA GLU A 260 5.95 -6.77 27.45
C GLU A 260 6.25 -6.69 25.94
N LYS A 261 5.61 -7.56 25.15
CA LYS A 261 5.67 -7.50 23.69
C LYS A 261 5.12 -6.19 23.14
N PHE A 262 4.02 -5.66 23.69
CA PHE A 262 3.43 -4.39 23.23
C PHE A 262 4.25 -3.15 23.61
N LEU A 263 4.89 -3.18 24.78
CA LEU A 263 5.78 -2.11 25.25
C LEU A 263 7.09 -2.07 24.47
N SER A 264 7.75 -3.22 24.33
CA SER A 264 9.11 -3.31 23.78
C SER A 264 9.20 -3.67 22.30
N GLY A 265 8.15 -4.25 21.72
CA GLY A 265 8.19 -4.83 20.38
C GLY A 265 8.37 -3.80 19.25
N SER A 266 8.86 -4.28 18.10
CA SER A 266 8.99 -3.44 16.90
C SER A 266 7.72 -3.48 16.05
N ASN A 267 7.32 -2.31 15.56
CA ASN A 267 6.22 -2.16 14.64
C ASN A 267 6.62 -2.64 13.24
N LEU A 268 6.14 -3.82 12.85
CA LEU A 268 6.26 -4.35 11.50
C LEU A 268 5.02 -3.95 10.70
N VAL A 269 5.17 -2.92 9.86
CA VAL A 269 4.09 -2.44 8.98
C VAL A 269 4.45 -2.77 7.54
N VAL A 270 3.66 -3.64 6.93
CA VAL A 270 3.77 -3.99 5.51
C VAL A 270 2.80 -3.12 4.72
N LYS A 271 3.34 -2.27 3.85
CA LYS A 271 2.57 -1.37 2.99
C LYS A 271 2.70 -1.82 1.53
N PRO A 272 1.63 -2.30 0.89
CA PRO A 272 1.65 -2.53 -0.54
C PRO A 272 1.74 -1.19 -1.27
N ASN A 273 2.45 -1.16 -2.38
CA ASN A 273 2.54 0.04 -3.19
C ASN A 273 1.28 0.20 -4.04
N ALA A 274 0.73 1.42 -4.05
CA ALA A 274 -0.47 1.74 -4.82
C ALA A 274 -0.25 1.59 -6.34
N ALA A 275 0.98 1.77 -6.82
CA ALA A 275 1.31 1.73 -8.24
C ALA A 275 1.64 0.31 -8.75
N TYR A 276 2.26 -0.49 -7.89
CA TYR A 276 2.65 -1.88 -8.14
C TYR A 276 2.23 -2.72 -6.95
N ALA A 277 1.03 -3.31 -7.01
CA ALA A 277 0.50 -4.08 -5.90
C ALA A 277 1.32 -5.34 -5.60
N GLU A 278 2.11 -5.82 -6.57
CA GLU A 278 3.09 -6.91 -6.42
C GLU A 278 4.29 -6.54 -5.55
N TRP A 279 4.52 -5.24 -5.31
CA TRP A 279 5.66 -4.76 -4.56
C TRP A 279 5.20 -4.06 -3.27
N GLY A 280 5.86 -4.38 -2.17
CA GLY A 280 5.57 -3.84 -0.85
C GLY A 280 6.82 -3.30 -0.16
N LEU A 281 6.60 -2.42 0.81
CA LEU A 281 7.64 -1.90 1.69
C LEU A 281 7.32 -2.23 3.14
N ALA A 282 8.35 -2.61 3.88
CA ALA A 282 8.33 -2.66 5.33
C ALA A 282 9.53 -1.89 5.87
N GLU A 283 9.30 -1.03 6.88
CA GLU A 283 10.34 -0.20 7.50
C GLU A 283 10.30 -0.31 9.04
N PRO A 284 10.49 -1.51 9.62
CA PRO A 284 10.60 -1.66 11.07
C PRO A 284 11.86 -0.99 11.63
N VAL A 285 11.77 -0.52 12.88
CA VAL A 285 12.93 -0.10 13.68
C VAL A 285 13.50 -1.33 14.36
N VAL A 286 14.80 -1.56 14.23
CA VAL A 286 15.45 -2.81 14.67
C VAL A 286 16.26 -2.61 15.96
N GLY A 287 16.79 -1.41 16.16
CA GLY A 287 17.65 -1.12 17.29
C GLY A 287 18.11 0.33 17.26
N ARG A 288 19.06 0.65 18.13
CA ARG A 288 19.80 1.90 18.10
C ARG A 288 21.29 1.62 17.86
N LEU A 289 22.03 2.61 17.36
CA LEU A 289 23.46 2.46 17.05
C LEU A 289 24.36 2.20 18.26
N ASP A 290 23.91 2.59 19.45
CA ASP A 290 24.59 2.34 20.72
C ASP A 290 24.58 0.85 21.12
N MET A 291 23.68 0.05 20.53
CA MET A 291 23.62 -1.40 20.79
C MET A 291 24.77 -2.14 20.10
N PRO A 292 25.22 -3.28 20.68
CA PRO A 292 26.22 -4.13 20.04
C PRO A 292 25.65 -4.81 18.78
N ASP A 293 26.55 -5.18 17.88
CA ASP A 293 26.21 -5.66 16.54
C ASP A 293 25.44 -6.99 16.59
N GLU A 294 25.83 -7.89 17.51
CA GLU A 294 25.21 -9.19 17.71
C GLU A 294 23.74 -9.08 18.15
N GLU A 295 23.41 -8.12 19.02
CA GLU A 295 22.04 -7.89 19.46
C GLU A 295 21.16 -7.36 18.31
N ILE A 296 21.72 -6.45 17.50
CA ILE A 296 21.02 -5.91 16.34
C ILE A 296 20.78 -7.02 15.31
N GLU A 297 21.76 -7.88 15.07
CA GLU A 297 21.63 -9.03 14.17
C GLU A 297 20.52 -9.99 14.63
N ALA A 298 20.50 -10.37 15.91
CA ALA A 298 19.43 -11.20 16.46
C ALA A 298 18.04 -10.55 16.30
N ASN A 299 17.95 -9.23 16.45
CA ASN A 299 16.72 -8.48 16.22
C ASN A 299 16.30 -8.51 14.75
N ILE A 300 17.24 -8.39 13.80
CA ILE A 300 16.97 -8.51 12.36
C ILE A 300 16.42 -9.90 12.02
N ILE A 301 17.06 -10.95 12.53
CA ILE A 301 16.67 -12.36 12.28
C ILE A 301 15.24 -12.62 12.76
N THR A 302 14.86 -12.14 13.94
CA THR A 302 13.50 -12.32 14.48
C THR A 302 12.44 -11.56 13.70
N ILE A 303 12.77 -10.36 13.20
CA ILE A 303 11.88 -9.58 12.33
C ILE A 303 11.70 -10.26 10.97
N ILE A 304 12.78 -10.74 10.36
CA ILE A 304 12.75 -11.42 9.05
C ILE A 304 11.97 -12.72 9.15
N SER A 305 12.24 -13.54 10.17
CA SER A 305 11.51 -14.81 10.38
C SER A 305 10.00 -14.57 10.58
N THR A 306 9.62 -13.56 11.37
CA THR A 306 8.20 -13.20 11.56
C THR A 306 7.56 -12.71 10.27
N LEU A 307 8.29 -11.94 9.46
CA LEU A 307 7.83 -11.46 8.17
C LEU A 307 7.65 -12.62 7.18
N CYS A 308 8.60 -13.56 7.13
CA CYS A 308 8.53 -14.73 6.26
C CYS A 308 7.33 -15.64 6.57
N GLN A 309 6.81 -15.66 7.80
CA GLN A 309 5.58 -16.42 8.12
C GLN A 309 4.34 -15.93 7.37
N GLN A 310 4.33 -14.69 6.87
CA GLN A 310 3.19 -14.13 6.14
C GLN A 310 3.02 -14.72 4.73
N ARG A 311 4.07 -15.34 4.18
CA ARG A 311 4.09 -15.89 2.82
C ARG A 311 4.63 -17.31 2.80
N ASN A 312 4.09 -18.15 1.93
CA ASN A 312 4.62 -19.48 1.69
C ASN A 312 6.02 -19.39 1.02
N PRO A 313 7.08 -19.99 1.61
CA PRO A 313 8.44 -19.95 1.06
C PRO A 313 8.57 -20.61 -0.31
N ALA A 314 7.67 -21.53 -0.68
CA ALA A 314 7.70 -22.22 -1.96
C ALA A 314 7.47 -21.31 -3.18
N LEU A 315 7.02 -20.06 -2.98
CA LEU A 315 6.82 -19.09 -4.06
C LEU A 315 8.11 -18.35 -4.45
N GLY A 316 9.26 -18.71 -3.88
CA GLY A 316 10.53 -18.01 -4.05
C GLY A 316 10.77 -16.93 -2.99
N PRO A 317 11.83 -16.12 -3.14
CA PRO A 317 12.26 -15.16 -2.13
C PRO A 317 11.17 -14.12 -1.88
N PHE A 318 10.82 -13.94 -0.60
CA PHE A 318 9.82 -12.93 -0.21
C PHE A 318 10.44 -11.53 -0.14
N ILE A 319 11.68 -11.44 0.33
CA ILE A 319 12.45 -10.20 0.44
C ILE A 319 13.33 -10.08 -0.80
N ASN A 320 13.15 -9.01 -1.59
CA ASN A 320 13.97 -8.72 -2.76
C ASN A 320 15.28 -8.03 -2.35
N ARG A 321 15.19 -7.09 -1.41
CA ARG A 321 16.33 -6.34 -0.86
C ARG A 321 16.02 -5.89 0.56
N ALA A 322 17.00 -5.96 1.44
CA ALA A 322 16.98 -5.25 2.71
C ALA A 322 18.09 -4.20 2.76
N ALA A 323 17.80 -3.04 3.35
CA ALA A 323 18.75 -1.96 3.51
C ALA A 323 18.64 -1.35 4.91
N LEU A 324 19.78 -1.12 5.56
CA LEU A 324 19.84 -0.36 6.81
C LEU A 324 19.84 1.13 6.51
N MET A 325 19.03 1.85 7.27
CA MET A 325 18.91 3.29 7.23
C MET A 325 18.93 3.83 8.65
N THR A 326 19.53 5.01 8.83
CA THR A 326 19.54 5.71 10.12
C THR A 326 18.89 7.07 9.99
N LEU A 327 18.33 7.59 11.09
CA LEU A 327 17.79 8.95 11.15
C LEU A 327 18.55 9.77 12.19
N PRO A 328 19.19 10.90 11.82
CA PRO A 328 19.13 11.60 10.55
C PRO A 328 20.17 11.07 9.55
N GLY A 329 19.73 10.70 8.37
CA GLY A 329 20.63 10.19 7.33
C GLY A 329 19.83 9.89 6.08
N LYS A 330 20.42 10.15 4.91
CA LYS A 330 19.88 9.68 3.62
C LYS A 330 20.68 8.51 3.08
N THR A 331 21.75 8.10 3.75
CA THR A 331 22.54 6.95 3.35
C THR A 331 21.80 5.66 3.67
N PHE A 332 22.00 4.67 2.81
CA PHE A 332 21.47 3.33 2.98
C PHE A 332 22.53 2.34 2.53
N TYR A 333 22.65 1.24 3.28
CA TYR A 333 23.54 0.14 2.96
C TYR A 333 22.71 -1.12 2.81
N SER A 334 22.84 -1.80 1.68
CA SER A 334 22.13 -3.04 1.39
C SER A 334 22.79 -4.21 2.12
N ILE A 335 22.01 -5.05 2.79
CA ILE A 335 22.51 -6.23 3.51
C ILE A 335 22.14 -7.49 2.74
N ASN A 336 23.03 -8.48 2.75
CA ASN A 336 22.71 -9.82 2.28
C ASN A 336 21.80 -10.54 3.29
N VAL A 337 20.56 -10.84 2.88
CA VAL A 337 19.55 -11.48 3.74
C VAL A 337 19.37 -12.96 3.43
N ASN A 338 20.04 -13.47 2.39
CA ASN A 338 19.80 -14.81 1.86
C ASN A 338 20.03 -15.92 2.91
N GLU A 339 20.90 -15.69 3.88
CA GLU A 339 21.24 -16.64 4.94
C GLU A 339 20.09 -16.88 5.94
N TRP A 340 19.22 -15.90 6.14
CA TRP A 340 18.13 -15.97 7.13
C TRP A 340 16.77 -16.30 6.53
N LEU A 341 16.70 -16.50 5.21
CA LEU A 341 15.45 -16.86 4.54
C LEU A 341 15.14 -18.35 4.75
N PRO A 342 13.88 -18.71 5.04
CA PRO A 342 13.49 -20.11 5.18
C PRO A 342 13.67 -20.84 3.85
N VAL A 343 14.42 -21.94 3.86
CA VAL A 343 14.59 -22.81 2.69
C VAL A 343 13.29 -23.57 2.45
N PRO A 344 12.70 -23.48 1.24
CA PRO A 344 11.45 -24.16 0.95
C PRO A 344 11.62 -25.68 0.96
N THR A 345 10.69 -26.38 1.62
CA THR A 345 10.69 -27.85 1.60
C THR A 345 10.14 -28.36 0.26
N GLU A 346 10.72 -29.42 -0.32
CA GLU A 346 10.31 -29.97 -1.63
C GLU A 346 8.81 -30.30 -1.73
N VAL A 347 8.18 -30.65 -0.61
CA VAL A 347 6.75 -30.93 -0.51
C VAL A 347 5.89 -29.69 -0.76
N GLU A 348 6.34 -28.52 -0.32
CA GLU A 348 5.62 -27.25 -0.48
C GLU A 348 5.71 -26.76 -1.92
N ILE A 349 6.88 -26.91 -2.55
CA ILE A 349 7.11 -26.62 -3.97
C ILE A 349 6.15 -27.46 -4.83
N ARG A 350 6.09 -28.78 -4.59
CA ARG A 350 5.16 -29.68 -5.31
C ARG A 350 3.69 -29.33 -5.10
N LYS A 351 3.30 -28.82 -3.92
CA LYS A 351 1.91 -28.37 -3.66
C LYS A 351 1.57 -27.11 -4.43
N VAL A 352 2.50 -26.15 -4.49
CA VAL A 352 2.34 -24.92 -5.25
C VAL A 352 2.28 -25.22 -6.75
N GLU A 353 3.08 -26.15 -7.28
CA GLU A 353 3.07 -26.52 -8.71
C GLU A 353 1.84 -27.34 -9.14
N LYS A 354 1.27 -28.16 -8.24
CA LYS A 354 0.08 -28.97 -8.55
C LYS A 354 -1.21 -28.15 -8.59
N LYS A 355 -1.30 -27.05 -7.83
CA LYS A 355 -2.46 -26.14 -7.80
C LYS A 355 -2.76 -25.43 -9.14
N PRO A 356 -1.79 -24.81 -9.85
CA PRO A 356 -2.02 -24.17 -11.13
C PRO A 356 -2.38 -25.20 -12.21
N LYS A 357 -1.73 -26.39 -12.22
CA LYS A 357 -2.07 -27.47 -13.18
C LYS A 357 -3.50 -27.99 -13.02
N LYS A 358 -3.98 -28.14 -11.78
CA LYS A 358 -5.38 -28.53 -11.52
C LYS A 358 -6.39 -27.43 -11.88
N LYS A 359 -6.02 -26.17 -11.72
CA LYS A 359 -6.89 -25.03 -12.07
C LYS A 359 -6.98 -24.79 -13.56
N ALA A 360 -5.86 -24.81 -14.28
CA ALA A 360 -5.84 -24.71 -15.74
C ALA A 360 -6.73 -25.80 -16.36
N LYS A 361 -6.58 -27.05 -15.90
CA LYS A 361 -7.44 -28.15 -16.35
C LYS A 361 -8.93 -27.93 -16.07
N LYS A 362 -9.27 -27.29 -14.94
CA LYS A 362 -10.68 -27.00 -14.60
C LYS A 362 -11.25 -25.83 -15.40
N GLU A 363 -10.47 -24.78 -15.62
CA GLU A 363 -10.86 -23.63 -16.45
C GLU A 363 -11.05 -24.05 -17.91
N ASP A 364 -10.20 -24.95 -18.44
CA ASP A 364 -10.37 -25.56 -19.77
C ASP A 364 -11.63 -26.45 -19.87
N ASP A 365 -12.01 -27.13 -18.79
CA ASP A 365 -13.22 -27.96 -18.75
C ASP A 365 -14.49 -27.07 -18.63
N ASP A 366 -14.45 -26.02 -17.80
CA ASP A 366 -15.54 -25.04 -17.63
C ASP A 366 -15.77 -24.21 -18.92
N GLU A 367 -14.72 -23.86 -19.69
CA GLU A 367 -14.83 -23.18 -20.98
C GLU A 367 -15.46 -24.09 -22.06
N LYS A 368 -15.11 -25.38 -22.08
CA LYS A 368 -15.74 -26.35 -22.99
C LYS A 368 -17.22 -26.56 -22.68
N GLU A 369 -17.61 -26.63 -21.40
CA GLU A 369 -19.02 -26.71 -21.01
C GLU A 369 -19.80 -25.44 -21.42
N LEU A 370 -19.19 -24.26 -21.32
CA LEU A 370 -19.80 -23.00 -21.76
C LEU A 370 -19.93 -22.92 -23.28
N GLU A 371 -18.96 -23.42 -24.04
CA GLU A 371 -19.03 -23.53 -25.51
C GLU A 371 -20.10 -24.54 -25.96
N GLU A 372 -20.22 -25.69 -25.28
CA GLU A 372 -21.29 -26.66 -25.54
C GLU A 372 -22.69 -26.08 -25.23
N LEU A 373 -22.85 -25.39 -24.10
CA LEU A 373 -24.11 -24.72 -23.75
C LEU A 373 -24.45 -23.56 -24.71
N ALA A 374 -23.46 -22.85 -25.24
CA ALA A 374 -23.64 -21.83 -26.27
C ALA A 374 -24.03 -22.45 -27.62
N SER A 375 -23.46 -23.62 -27.96
CA SER A 375 -23.83 -24.40 -29.14
C SER A 375 -25.29 -24.87 -29.06
N TRP A 376 -25.73 -25.40 -27.91
CA TRP A 376 -27.11 -25.85 -27.68
C TRP A 376 -28.14 -24.72 -27.79
N ARG A 377 -27.75 -23.47 -27.51
CA ARG A 377 -28.63 -22.28 -27.66
C ARG A 377 -28.74 -21.76 -29.08
N LEU A 378 -27.84 -22.16 -29.98
CA LEU A 378 -27.80 -21.70 -31.37
C LEU A 378 -28.47 -22.67 -32.34
N ASP A 379 -28.83 -23.89 -31.90
CA ASP A 379 -29.56 -24.86 -32.71
C ASP A 379 -31.04 -24.47 -32.87
N PRO A 380 -31.50 -24.09 -34.09
CA PRO A 380 -32.89 -23.65 -34.31
C PRO A 380 -33.92 -24.78 -34.25
N LEU A 381 -33.50 -26.03 -34.00
CA LEU A 381 -34.33 -27.22 -34.15
C LEU A 381 -34.87 -27.79 -32.82
N HIS A 382 -34.52 -27.22 -31.67
CA HIS A 382 -35.00 -27.71 -30.37
C HIS A 382 -36.20 -26.94 -29.77
N ASN A 383 -36.73 -25.94 -30.48
CA ASN A 383 -37.90 -25.17 -30.02
C ASN A 383 -39.21 -25.59 -30.70
N ILE A 384 -39.25 -26.81 -31.25
CA ILE A 384 -40.46 -27.44 -31.78
C ILE A 384 -40.54 -28.86 -31.22
N MET A 385 -40.98 -28.95 -29.95
CA MET A 385 -41.88 -29.99 -29.45
C MET A 385 -42.64 -29.45 -28.25
#